data_AF-C9L7M1-F1
#
_entry.id   AF-C9L7M1-F1
#
_cell.length_a   1.000
_cell.length_b   1.000
_cell.length_c   1.000
_cell.angle_alpha   90.00
_cell.angle_beta   90.00
_cell.angle_gamma   90.00
#
_symmetry.space_group_name_H-M   'P 1'
#
loop_
_entity.id
_entity.type
_entity.pdbx_description
1 polymer ?
#
loop_
_entity_poly.entity_id
_entity_poly.type
_entity_poly.pdbx_seq_one_letter_code
_entity_poly.pdbx_strand_id
1 'polypeptide(L)'
;MSRKTRVKHNNLSDAAMGEILALLKRKGEEYNVPVVAIGRYDKSTQPCSSCGFVNTQVKDTKIRKWICPKCGIQHDRDINAAINILNILNISKKKYKKSIA
;
A
#
# COMPACT_ATOMS: atom_id res chain seq x y z
N MET A 1 -15.64 40.38 -0.28
CA MET A 1 -15.93 38.97 -0.65
C MET A 1 -14.82 38.49 -1.58
N SER A 2 -14.15 37.33 -1.46
CA SER A 2 -14.31 36.13 -0.65
C SER A 2 -12.88 35.65 -0.32
N ARG A 3 -12.51 35.54 0.96
CA ARG A 3 -11.24 34.93 1.36
C ARG A 3 -11.42 33.43 1.20
N LYS A 4 -10.85 32.84 0.14
CA LYS A 4 -10.75 31.39 -0.01
C LYS A 4 -9.97 30.85 1.21
N THR A 5 -10.68 30.31 2.18
CA THR A 5 -10.08 29.61 3.32
C THR A 5 -9.32 28.41 2.76
N ARG A 6 -7.99 28.43 2.90
CA ARG A 6 -7.13 27.28 2.61
C ARG A 6 -7.57 26.14 3.51
N VAL A 7 -8.25 25.13 2.95
CA VAL A 7 -8.55 23.87 3.65
C VAL A 7 -7.21 23.26 4.06
N LYS A 8 -6.96 23.15 5.36
CA LYS A 8 -5.78 22.49 5.91
C LYS A 8 -5.98 20.99 5.67
N HIS A 9 -5.14 20.38 4.83
CA HIS A 9 -5.06 18.93 4.77
C HIS A 9 -4.39 18.46 6.08
N ASN A 10 -5.07 17.62 6.85
CA ASN A 10 -4.55 17.06 8.10
C ASN A 10 -3.26 16.31 7.75
N ASN A 11 -2.14 16.75 8.31
CA ASN A 11 -0.86 16.18 7.94
C ASN A 11 -0.76 14.76 8.50
N LEU A 12 -0.02 13.88 7.83
CA LEU A 12 0.21 12.51 8.32
C LEU A 12 0.86 12.48 9.71
N SER A 13 1.58 13.56 10.08
CA SER A 13 2.12 13.80 11.41
C SER A 13 1.04 13.93 12.49
N ASP A 14 -0.12 14.47 12.14
CA ASP A 14 -1.23 14.69 13.06
C ASP A 14 -2.04 13.40 13.29
N ALA A 15 -1.78 12.36 12.49
CA ALA A 15 -2.52 11.09 12.49
C ALA A 15 -1.90 10.01 13.41
N ALA A 16 -0.90 10.36 14.23
CA ALA A 16 -0.25 9.47 15.21
C ALA A 16 0.09 8.07 14.66
N MET A 17 0.56 7.97 13.41
CA MET A 17 0.74 6.70 12.70
C MET A 17 1.65 5.71 13.44
N GLY A 18 2.62 6.21 14.22
CA GLY A 18 3.48 5.39 15.07
C GLY A 18 2.72 4.66 16.18
N GLU A 19 1.71 5.28 16.77
CA GLU A 19 0.87 4.67 17.82
C GLU A 19 0.00 3.57 17.24
N ILE A 20 -0.58 3.78 16.05
CA ILE A 20 -1.36 2.76 15.34
C ILE A 20 -0.49 1.52 15.09
N LEU A 21 0.76 1.70 14.65
CA LEU A 21 1.69 0.60 14.43
C LEU A 21 2.04 -0.12 15.75
N ALA A 22 2.23 0.62 16.85
CA ALA A 22 2.50 0.02 18.15
C ALA A 22 1.31 -0.81 18.66
N LEU A 23 0.09 -0.30 18.52
CA LEU A 23 -1.14 -1.01 18.88
C LEU A 23 -1.34 -2.27 18.04
N LEU A 24 -1.11 -2.20 16.73
CA LEU A 24 -1.19 -3.36 15.84
C LEU A 24 -0.19 -4.44 16.24
N LYS A 25 1.07 -4.08 16.51
CA LYS A 25 2.10 -5.02 16.98
C LYS A 25 1.69 -5.69 18.28
N ARG A 26 1.29 -4.90 19.29
CA ARG A 26 0.86 -5.40 20.59
C ARG A 26 -0.33 -6.37 20.46
N LYS A 27 -1.31 -6.03 19.62
CA LYS A 27 -2.46 -6.91 19.37
C LYS A 27 -2.05 -8.16 18.58
N GLY A 28 -1.14 -8.03 17.62
CA GLY A 28 -0.56 -9.17 16.92
C GLY A 28 0.10 -10.15 17.88
N GLU A 29 0.90 -9.65 18.82
CA GLU A 29 1.54 -10.45 19.88
C GLU A 29 0.50 -11.13 20.78
N GLU A 30 -0.55 -10.41 21.20
CA GLU A 30 -1.65 -10.94 22.03
C GLU A 30 -2.38 -12.13 21.37
N TYR A 31 -2.59 -12.09 20.05
CA TYR A 31 -3.28 -13.16 19.30
C TYR A 31 -2.33 -14.11 18.55
N ASN A 32 -1.02 -13.99 18.75
CA ASN A 32 0.01 -14.73 18.00
C ASN A 32 -0.14 -14.60 16.47
N VAL A 33 -0.53 -13.40 16.01
CA VAL A 33 -0.67 -13.03 14.59
C VAL A 33 0.50 -12.12 14.19
N PRO A 34 1.35 -12.52 13.23
CA PRO A 34 2.51 -11.72 12.84
C PRO A 34 2.09 -10.45 12.09
N VAL A 35 2.59 -9.30 12.55
CA VAL A 35 2.40 -7.99 11.90
C VAL A 35 3.70 -7.58 11.19
N VAL A 36 3.66 -7.48 9.86
CA VAL A 36 4.83 -7.16 9.03
C VAL A 36 4.55 -5.91 8.20
N ALA A 37 5.48 -4.96 8.22
CA ALA A 37 5.45 -3.78 7.37
C ALA A 37 6.24 -4.02 6.08
N ILE A 38 5.75 -3.47 4.95
CA ILE A 38 6.52 -3.38 3.71
C ILE A 38 7.40 -2.11 3.70
N GLY A 39 8.31 -2.00 2.73
CA GLY A 39 9.17 -0.86 2.58
C GLY A 39 8.40 0.42 2.24
N ARG A 40 8.84 1.55 2.79
CA ARG A 40 8.18 2.86 2.62
C ARG A 40 8.03 3.28 1.16
N TYR A 41 8.96 2.87 0.30
CA TYR A 41 9.03 3.26 -1.12
C TYR A 41 8.55 2.15 -2.07
N ASP A 42 8.04 1.05 -1.53
CA ASP A 42 7.50 -0.03 -2.35
C ASP A 42 6.25 0.45 -3.08
N LYS A 43 6.23 0.27 -4.40
CA LYS A 43 5.12 0.68 -5.25
C LYS A 43 3.96 -0.31 -5.07
N SER A 44 3.06 -0.05 -4.15
CA SER A 44 1.88 -0.92 -3.93
C SER A 44 0.68 -0.52 -4.81
N THR A 45 0.45 0.76 -5.07
CA THR A 45 -0.77 1.25 -5.74
C THR A 45 -0.68 1.35 -7.26
N GLN A 46 0.52 1.54 -7.81
CA GLN A 46 0.75 1.77 -9.25
C GLN A 46 0.86 0.49 -10.10
N PRO A 47 1.49 -0.62 -9.66
CA PRO A 47 1.60 -1.81 -10.50
C PRO A 47 0.27 -2.54 -10.60
N CYS A 48 -0.04 -3.05 -11.78
CA CYS A 48 -1.07 -4.06 -12.00
C CYS A 48 -0.69 -5.33 -11.26
N SER A 49 -1.54 -5.79 -10.34
CA SER A 49 -1.30 -7.03 -9.58
C SER A 49 -1.30 -8.29 -10.43
N SER A 50 -1.87 -8.25 -11.64
CA SER A 50 -1.91 -9.38 -12.57
C SER A 50 -0.66 -9.47 -13.46
N CYS A 51 -0.23 -8.35 -14.05
CA CYS A 51 0.80 -8.36 -15.11
C CYS A 51 2.03 -7.49 -14.84
N GLY A 52 2.07 -6.79 -13.69
CA GLY A 52 3.19 -5.96 -13.27
C GLY A 52 3.32 -4.61 -13.99
N PHE A 53 2.43 -4.26 -14.91
CA PHE A 53 2.46 -2.95 -15.59
C PHE A 53 2.30 -1.82 -14.57
N VAL A 54 3.22 -0.86 -14.57
CA VAL A 54 3.20 0.28 -13.64
C VAL A 54 2.44 1.44 -14.27
N ASN A 55 1.23 1.70 -13.78
CA ASN A 55 0.45 2.86 -14.20
C ASN A 55 0.81 4.08 -13.34
N THR A 56 1.58 5.00 -13.92
CA THR A 56 2.02 6.23 -13.23
C THR A 56 0.90 7.23 -13.01
N GLN A 57 -0.20 7.17 -13.76
CA GLN A 57 -1.36 8.07 -13.60
C GLN A 57 -2.04 7.85 -12.25
N VAL A 58 -2.00 6.61 -11.73
CA VAL A 58 -2.56 6.23 -10.42
C VAL A 58 -1.81 6.89 -9.25
N LYS A 59 -0.73 7.66 -9.50
CA LYS A 59 -0.18 8.56 -8.49
C LYS A 59 -1.20 9.61 -8.03
N ASP A 60 -2.09 10.08 -8.90
CA ASP A 60 -3.21 10.94 -8.49
C ASP A 60 -4.19 10.14 -7.65
N THR A 61 -4.32 10.45 -6.35
CA THR A 61 -5.15 9.73 -5.38
C THR A 61 -6.64 9.68 -5.73
N LYS A 62 -7.11 10.58 -6.61
CA LYS A 62 -8.51 10.63 -7.07
C LYS A 62 -8.88 9.46 -7.98
N ILE A 63 -7.91 8.80 -8.62
CA ILE A 63 -8.19 7.68 -9.53
C ILE A 63 -8.45 6.40 -8.72
N ARG A 64 -9.71 6.12 -8.40
CA ARG A 64 -10.08 4.95 -7.57
C ARG A 64 -10.22 3.65 -8.35
N LYS A 65 -10.62 3.74 -9.63
CA LYS A 65 -10.75 2.60 -10.54
C LYS A 65 -9.99 2.88 -11.84
N TRP A 66 -9.37 1.86 -12.41
CA TRP A 66 -8.64 1.97 -13.68
C TRP A 66 -8.57 0.63 -14.38
N ILE A 67 -8.40 0.64 -15.70
CA ILE A 67 -8.21 -0.57 -16.51
C ILE A 67 -6.74 -0.66 -16.88
N CYS A 68 -6.13 -1.84 -16.68
CA CYS A 68 -4.75 -2.04 -17.04
C CYS A 68 -4.56 -2.01 -18.56
N PRO A 69 -3.78 -1.07 -19.13
CA PRO A 69 -3.63 -0.96 -20.57
C PRO A 69 -2.86 -2.14 -21.19
N LYS A 70 -2.15 -2.93 -20.36
CA LYS A 70 -1.36 -4.08 -20.83
C LYS A 70 -2.16 -5.39 -20.86
N CYS A 71 -3.06 -5.60 -19.90
CA CYS A 71 -3.77 -6.88 -19.75
C CYS A 71 -5.29 -6.77 -19.68
N GLY A 72 -5.84 -5.56 -19.75
CA GLY A 72 -7.29 -5.31 -19.78
C GLY A 72 -8.02 -5.50 -18.44
N ILE A 73 -7.35 -5.98 -17.39
CA ILE A 73 -8.02 -6.20 -16.10
C ILE A 73 -8.47 -4.86 -15.49
N GLN A 74 -9.68 -4.86 -14.93
CA GLN A 74 -10.20 -3.72 -14.19
C GLN A 74 -9.75 -3.81 -12.73
N HIS A 75 -9.22 -2.70 -12.21
CA HIS A 75 -8.74 -2.59 -10.85
C HIS A 75 -9.58 -1.60 -10.05
N ASP A 76 -9.90 -1.98 -8.81
CA ASP A 76 -10.04 -1.04 -7.71
C ASP A 76 -8.66 -0.79 -7.10
N ARG A 77 -8.32 0.48 -6.83
CA ARG A 77 -6.99 0.88 -6.34
C ARG A 77 -6.62 0.17 -5.05
N ASP A 78 -7.52 0.12 -4.08
CA ASP A 78 -7.18 -0.34 -2.73
C ASP A 78 -7.08 -1.87 -2.73
N ILE A 79 -7.96 -2.56 -3.47
CA ILE A 79 -7.86 -4.02 -3.68
C ILE A 79 -6.57 -4.38 -4.41
N ASN A 80 -6.24 -3.66 -5.49
CA ASN A 80 -4.99 -3.88 -6.22
C ASN A 80 -3.76 -3.66 -5.31
N ALA A 81 -3.78 -2.61 -4.48
CA ALA A 81 -2.71 -2.34 -3.53
C ALA A 81 -2.55 -3.44 -2.48
N ALA A 82 -3.66 -3.96 -1.93
CA ALA A 82 -3.63 -5.08 -0.98
C ALA A 82 -3.00 -6.34 -1.60
N ILE A 83 -3.37 -6.68 -2.83
CA ILE A 83 -2.78 -7.83 -3.54
C ILE A 83 -1.28 -7.60 -3.79
N ASN A 84 -0.87 -6.39 -4.18
CA ASN A 84 0.54 -6.07 -4.37
C ASN A 84 1.34 -6.15 -3.07
N ILE A 85 0.79 -5.67 -1.94
CA ILE A 85 1.42 -5.80 -0.62
C ILE A 85 1.66 -7.28 -0.29
N LEU A 86 0.66 -8.14 -0.50
CA LEU A 86 0.79 -9.58 -0.30
C LEU A 86 1.88 -10.18 -1.19
N ASN A 87 1.92 -9.79 -2.46
CA ASN A 87 2.93 -10.26 -3.42
C ASN A 87 4.35 -9.85 -3.02
N ILE A 88 4.55 -8.61 -2.56
CA ILE A 88 5.85 -8.12 -2.05
C ILE A 88 6.31 -8.97 -0.86
N LEU A 89 5.42 -9.23 0.10
CA LEU A 89 5.74 -10.07 1.27
C LEU A 89 6.12 -11.50 0.86
N ASN A 90 5.41 -12.08 -0.11
CA ASN A 90 5.71 -13.41 -0.62
C ASN A 90 7.07 -13.47 -1.33
N ILE A 91 7.45 -12.43 -2.06
CA ILE A 91 8.79 -12.32 -2.67
C ILE A 91 9.87 -12.25 -1.58
N SER A 92 9.66 -11.42 -0.55
CA SER A 92 10.60 -11.30 0.57
C SER A 92 10.79 -12.62 1.32
N LYS A 93 9.70 -13.38 1.56
CA LYS A 93 9.77 -14.73 2.14
C LYS A 93 10.59 -15.71 1.28
N LYS A 94 10.37 -15.70 -0.04
CA LYS A 94 11.14 -16.53 -0.99
C LYS A 94 12.63 -16.16 -1.00
N LYS A 95 12.96 -14.88 -1.00
CA LYS A 95 14.35 -14.39 -0.93
C LYS A 95 15.04 -14.83 0.37
N TYR A 96 14.37 -14.68 1.51
CA TYR A 96 14.90 -15.09 2.81
C TYR A 96 15.19 -16.60 2.88
N LYS A 97 14.27 -17.44 2.37
CA LYS A 97 14.52 -18.90 2.30
C LYS A 97 15.71 -19.25 1.40
N LYS A 98 15.87 -18.56 0.26
CA LYS A 98 16.99 -18.78 -0.67
C LYS A 98 18.35 -18.33 -0.12
N SER A 99 18.39 -17.36 0.80
CA SER A 99 19.65 -16.91 1.42
C SER A 99 20.15 -17.81 2.54
N ILE A 100 19.33 -18.75 3.02
CA ILE A 100 19.66 -19.68 4.13
C ILE A 100 19.90 -21.11 3.60
N ALA A 101 19.51 -21.38 2.35
CA ALA A 101 19.81 -22.61 1.63
C ALA A 101 21.11 -22.45 0.83
#